data_AF-A0A972QTF7-F1
#
_entry.id   AF-A0A972QTF7-F1
#
_cell.length_a   1.000
_cell.length_b   1.000
_cell.length_c   1.000
_cell.angle_alpha   90.00
_cell.angle_beta   90.00
_cell.angle_gamma   90.00
#
_symmetry.space_group_name_H-M   'P 1'
#
loop_
_entity.id
_entity.type
_entity.pdbx_description
1 polymer ?
#
loop_
_entity_poly.entity_id
_entity_poly.type
_entity_poly.pdbx_seq_one_letter_code
_entity_poly.pdbx_strand_id
1 'polypeptide(L)' 'MKITVKSKIKKGLIRLPKKVQIPDGTRVIVEIEPILKTKEKQKIISELSGSWSNDPTIISIFNELEQKRHNNIGREVGFA' A
#
# COMPACT_ATOMS: atom_id res chain seq x y z
N MET A 1 36.24 -3.91 -1.47
CA MET A 1 35.44 -4.86 -0.67
C MET A 1 33.96 -4.50 -0.81
N LYS A 2 33.09 -5.42 -1.26
CA LYS A 2 31.64 -5.19 -1.38
C LYS A 2 30.92 -5.99 -0.29
N ILE A 3 29.97 -5.36 0.40
CA ILE A 3 29.21 -5.98 1.48
C ILE A 3 27.74 -5.78 1.18
N THR A 4 27.00 -6.88 1.08
CA THR A 4 25.55 -6.86 0.83
C THR A 4 24.83 -7.28 2.09
N VAL A 5 23.92 -6.44 2.59
CA VAL A 5 23.12 -6.73 3.78
C VAL A 5 21.66 -6.35 3.55
N LYS A 6 20.74 -7.17 4.06
CA LYS A 6 19.34 -6.78 4.17
C LYS A 6 19.16 -5.97 5.45
N SER A 7 18.70 -4.74 5.32
CA SER A 7 18.52 -3.83 6.44
C SER A 7 17.20 -3.05 6.32
N LYS A 8 16.79 -2.43 7.42
CA LYS A 8 15.67 -1.47 7.47
C LYS A 8 16.24 -0.08 7.72
N ILE A 9 15.76 0.89 6.95
CA ILE A 9 16.02 2.31 7.19
C ILE A 9 15.04 2.77 8.28
N LYS A 10 15.56 3.39 9.35
CA LYS A 10 14.74 3.98 10.42
C LYS A 10 15.25 5.38 10.73
N LYS A 11 14.40 6.40 10.53
CA LYS A 11 14.75 7.82 10.74
C LYS A 11 16.02 8.26 9.98
N GLY A 12 16.16 7.86 8.72
CA GLY A 12 17.34 8.17 7.90
C GLY A 12 18.60 7.34 8.21
N LEU A 13 18.56 6.45 9.22
CA LEU A 13 19.68 5.57 9.57
C LEU A 13 19.48 4.16 9.01
N ILE A 14 20.50 3.63 8.32
CA ILE A 14 20.56 2.22 7.91
C ILE A 14 21.15 1.41 9.06
N ARG A 15 20.34 0.57 9.72
CA ARG A 15 20.81 -0.28 10.82
C ARG A 15 21.36 -1.60 10.30
N LEU A 16 22.69 -1.75 10.31
CA LEU A 16 23.32 -2.99 9.87
C LEU A 16 22.97 -4.13 10.85
N PRO A 17 22.45 -5.27 10.39
CA PRO A 17 21.98 -6.35 11.25
C PRO A 17 23.11 -7.09 11.97
N LYS A 18 24.35 -6.97 11.47
CA LYS A 18 25.57 -7.48 12.09
C LYS A 18 26.62 -6.38 12.12
N LYS A 19 27.50 -6.44 13.12
CA LYS A 19 28.67 -5.57 13.20
C LYS A 19 29.55 -5.86 12.00
N VAL A 20 29.66 -4.87 11.12
CA VAL A 20 30.52 -4.96 9.95
C VAL A 20 31.90 -4.49 10.38
N GLN A 21 32.95 -5.23 10.04
CA GLN A 21 34.33 -4.89 10.41
C GLN A 21 34.86 -3.76 9.51
N ILE A 22 34.17 -2.62 9.53
CA ILE A 22 34.58 -1.40 8.83
C ILE A 22 35.06 -0.43 9.90
N PRO A 23 36.33 0.05 9.82
CA PRO A 23 36.84 1.04 10.75
C PRO A 23 36.01 2.34 10.72
N ASP A 24 35.87 2.98 11.87
CA ASP A 24 35.20 4.28 11.95
C ASP A 24 35.91 5.32 11.08
N GLY A 25 35.13 6.19 10.42
CA GLY A 25 35.64 7.19 9.48
C GLY A 25 35.93 6.68 8.06
N THR A 26 35.76 5.38 7.80
CA THR A 26 35.89 4.84 6.44
C THR A 26 34.81 5.41 5.53
N ARG A 27 35.21 6.05 4.41
CA ARG A 27 34.28 6.48 3.37
C ARG A 27 33.71 5.26 2.64
N VAL A 28 32.39 5.20 2.52
CA VAL A 28 31.68 4.11 1.86
C VAL A 28 30.70 4.65 0.83
N ILE A 29 30.49 3.88 -0.24
CA ILE A 29 29.42 4.11 -1.21
C ILE A 29 28.30 3.15 -0.86
N VAL A 30 27.07 3.67 -0.71
CA VAL A 30 25.89 2.88 -0.34
C VAL A 30 24.98 2.75 -1.55
N GLU A 31 24.76 1.52 -1.98
CA GLU A 31 23.78 1.16 -3.01
C GLU A 31 22.54 0.59 -2.31
N ILE A 32 21.37 1.21 -2.53
CA ILE A 32 20.11 0.84 -1.87
C ILE A 32 19.17 0.23 -2.91
N GLU A 33 18.91 -1.06 -2.79
CA GLU A 33 17.87 -1.76 -3.56
C GLU A 33 16.59 -1.87 -2.71
N PRO A 34 15.53 -1.08 -2.98
CA PRO A 34 14.30 -1.18 -2.23
C PRO A 34 13.58 -2.49 -2.54
N ILE A 35 13.35 -3.31 -1.51
CA ILE A 35 12.52 -4.50 -1.63
C ILE A 35 11.05 -4.04 -1.67
N LEU A 36 10.50 -3.94 -2.87
CA LEU A 36 9.10 -3.61 -3.08
C LEU A 36 8.20 -4.80 -2.66
N LYS A 37 7.45 -4.63 -1.57
CA LYS A 37 6.44 -5.60 -1.10
C LYS A 37 5.15 -5.61 -1.95
N THR A 38 5.25 -5.31 -3.24
CA THR A 38 4.10 -5.11 -4.12
C THR A 38 3.21 -6.35 -4.20
N LYS A 39 3.80 -7.55 -4.25
CA LYS A 39 3.06 -8.82 -4.28
C LYS A 39 2.29 -9.10 -2.98
N GLU A 40 2.90 -8.86 -1.82
CA GLU A 40 2.22 -9.03 -0.53
C GLU A 40 1.06 -8.04 -0.37
N LYS A 41 1.26 -6.78 -0.79
CA LYS A 41 0.19 -5.77 -0.80
C LYS A 41 -0.94 -6.15 -1.75
N GLN A 42 -0.62 -6.61 -2.96
CA GLN A 42 -1.63 -7.07 -3.92
C GLN A 42 -2.44 -8.25 -3.37
N LYS A 43 -1.78 -9.21 -2.70
CA LYS A 43 -2.45 -10.34 -2.04
C LYS A 43 -3.46 -9.85 -0.98
N ILE A 44 -3.04 -8.92 -0.12
CA ILE A 44 -3.94 -8.34 0.90
C ILE A 44 -5.13 -7.62 0.25
N ILE A 45 -4.88 -6.83 -0.80
CA ILE A 45 -5.96 -6.15 -1.53
C ILE A 45 -6.91 -7.17 -2.15
N SER A 46 -6.40 -8.23 -2.78
CA SER A 46 -7.26 -9.28 -3.37
C SER A 46 -8.08 -10.04 -2.34
N GLU A 47 -7.54 -10.29 -1.14
CA GLU A 47 -8.25 -10.98 -0.06
C GLU A 47 -9.35 -10.10 0.58
N LEU A 48 -9.11 -8.80 0.69
CA LEU A 48 -10.07 -7.85 1.26
C LEU A 48 -11.13 -7.38 0.26
N SER A 49 -10.80 -7.38 -1.03
CA SER A 49 -11.74 -6.92 -2.07
C SER A 49 -12.92 -7.88 -2.19
N GLY A 50 -14.13 -7.37 -2.01
CA GLY A 50 -15.35 -8.18 -2.06
C GLY A 50 -15.61 -9.02 -0.80
N SER A 51 -14.81 -8.90 0.26
CA SER A 51 -15.09 -9.60 1.53
C SER A 51 -16.44 -9.22 2.14
N TRP A 52 -16.94 -8.03 1.79
CA TRP A 52 -18.23 -7.51 2.19
C TRP A 52 -19.38 -7.95 1.26
N SER A 53 -19.12 -8.51 0.08
CA SER A 53 -20.18 -8.74 -0.94
C SER A 53 -21.27 -9.71 -0.49
N ASN A 54 -20.93 -10.62 0.42
CA ASN A 54 -21.84 -11.64 0.95
C ASN A 54 -22.37 -11.28 2.35
N ASP A 55 -22.09 -10.08 2.85
CA ASP A 55 -22.57 -9.63 4.15
C ASP A 55 -24.06 -9.22 4.03
N PRO A 56 -24.98 -9.94 4.68
CA PRO A 56 -26.40 -9.63 4.59
C PRO A 56 -26.77 -8.32 5.29
N THR A 57 -25.93 -7.84 6.22
CA THR A 57 -26.22 -6.63 7.02
C THR A 57 -26.15 -5.35 6.18
N ILE A 58 -25.42 -5.37 5.07
CA ILE A 58 -25.25 -4.21 4.18
C ILE A 58 -26.16 -4.25 2.95
N ILE A 59 -26.86 -5.37 2.70
CA ILE A 59 -27.74 -5.53 1.53
C ILE A 59 -28.81 -4.43 1.48
N SER A 60 -29.43 -4.11 2.62
CA SER A 60 -30.45 -3.07 2.70
C SER A 60 -29.90 -1.69 2.30
N ILE A 61 -28.68 -1.35 2.73
CA ILE A 61 -28.00 -0.10 2.41
C ILE A 61 -27.75 -0.01 0.89
N PHE A 62 -27.22 -1.07 0.29
CA PHE A 62 -26.96 -1.09 -1.15
C PHE A 62 -28.24 -1.05 -1.98
N ASN A 63 -29.32 -1.71 -1.53
CA ASN A 63 -30.63 -1.63 -2.18
C ASN A 63 -31.20 -0.22 -2.13
N GLU A 64 -31.09 0.48 -1.00
CA GLU A 64 -31.53 1.88 -0.87
C GLU A 64 -30.73 2.81 -1.80
N LEU A 65 -29.41 2.62 -1.87
CA LEU A 65 -28.54 3.37 -2.78
C LEU A 65 -28.91 3.11 -4.24
N GLU A 66 -29.20 1.86 -4.60
CA GLU A 66 -29.63 1.51 -5.95
C GLU A 66 -30.94 2.17 -6.34
N GLN A 67 -31.94 2.15 -5.45
CA GLN A 67 -33.20 2.85 -5.66
C GLN A 67 -32.99 4.36 -5.83
N LYS A 68 -32.15 4.97 -4.98
CA LYS A 68 -31.81 6.39 -5.10
C LYS A 68 -31.11 6.72 -6.42
N ARG A 69 -30.20 5.88 -6.90
CA ARG A 69 -29.54 6.05 -8.20
C ARG A 69 -30.52 5.93 -9.36
N HIS A 70 -31.38 4.91 -9.32
CA HIS A 70 -32.37 4.67 -10.36
C HIS A 70 -33.39 5.81 -10.47
N ASN A 71 -33.77 6.39 -9.33
CA ASN A 71 -34.69 7.53 -9.27
C ASN A 71 -34.01 8.89 -9.50
N ASN A 72 -32.67 8.93 -9.60
CA ASN A 72 -31.94 10.17 -9.83
C ASN A 72 -31.92 10.50 -11.32
N ILE A 73 -32.68 11.52 -11.71
CA ILE A 73 -32.78 12.00 -13.11
C ILE A 73 -31.55 12.86 -13.50
N GLY A 74 -30.60 13.04 -12.57
CA GLY A 74 -29.46 13.94 -12.76
C GLY A 74 -29.86 15.40 -12.53
N ARG A 75 -28.86 16.29 -12.60
CA ARG A 75 -29.10 17.73 -12.52
C ARG A 75 -29.31 18.29 -13.92
N GLU A 76 -30.32 19.13 -14.10
CA GLU A 76 -30.53 19.86 -15.34
C GLU A 76 -29.31 20.72 -15.66
N VAL A 77 -28.73 20.53 -16.86
CA VAL A 77 -27.58 21.31 -17.33
C VAL A 77 -28.11 22.29 -18.37
N GLY A 78 -28.18 23.57 -18.00
CA GLY A 78 -28.48 24.64 -18.94
C GLY A 78 -27.26 24.91 -19.82
N PHE A 79 -27.41 24.72 -21.13
CA PHE A 79 -26.42 25.19 -22.10
C PHE A 79 -26.81 26.62 -22.46
N ALA A 80 -26.00 27.58 -22.00
CA ALA A 80 -26.12 29.00 -22.34
C ALA A 80 -25.44 29.30 -23.67
#